data_AF-A0A081D9P6-F1
#
_entry.id   AF-A0A081D9P6-F1
#
_cell.length_a   1.000
_cell.length_b   1.000
_cell.length_c   1.000
_cell.angle_alpha   90.00
_cell.angle_beta   90.00
_cell.angle_gamma   90.00
#
_symmetry.space_group_name_H-M   'P 1'
#
loop_
_entity.id
_entity.type
_entity.pdbx_description
1 polymer ?
#
loop_
_entity_poly.entity_id
_entity_poly.type
_entity_poly.pdbx_seq_one_letter_code
_entity_poly.pdbx_strand_id
1 'polypeptide(L)' 'MSNKVKSGQEILDDFFATIESIEGVDPNISKLISDLYSEETLTEARIKNELEQLRIQEKNKDEA' A
#
# COMPACT_ATOMS: atom_id res chain seq x y z
N MET A 1 31.44 -5.76 1.44
CA MET A 1 30.05 -5.37 1.80
C MET A 1 30.12 -3.93 2.25
N SER A 2 29.40 -3.02 1.59
CA SER A 2 29.39 -1.61 1.99
C SER A 2 28.56 -1.49 3.26
N ASN A 3 29.18 -1.13 4.40
CA ASN A 3 28.51 -0.86 5.67
C ASN A 3 27.73 0.46 5.63
N LYS A 4 27.04 0.74 4.54
CA LYS A 4 26.26 1.96 4.38
C LYS A 4 24.95 1.77 5.14
N VAL A 5 24.75 2.59 6.17
CA VAL A 5 23.48 2.69 6.87
C VAL A 5 22.45 3.19 5.86
N LYS A 6 21.33 2.47 5.72
CA LYS A 6 20.22 2.89 4.85
C LYS A 6 19.63 4.20 5.38
N SER A 7 19.29 5.08 4.46
CA SER A 7 18.50 6.27 4.76
C SER A 7 17.07 5.89 5.16
N GLY A 8 16.37 6.81 5.81
CA GLY A 8 14.95 6.61 6.15
C GLY A 8 14.09 6.36 4.90
N GLN A 9 14.41 7.02 3.78
CA GLN A 9 13.73 6.80 2.51
C GLN A 9 13.96 5.39 1.98
N GLU A 10 15.21 4.91 1.94
CA GLU A 10 15.52 3.53 1.51
C GLU A 10 14.79 2.48 2.38
N ILE A 11 14.61 2.74 3.68
CA ILE A 11 13.86 1.84 4.56
C ILE A 11 12.37 1.83 4.22
N LEU A 12 11.78 2.99 3.93
CA LEU A 12 10.37 3.09 3.54
C LEU A 12 10.14 2.46 2.17
N ASP A 13 11.01 2.73 1.19
CA ASP A 13 10.93 2.16 -0.15
C ASP A 13 10.96 0.62 -0.10
N ASP A 14 11.89 0.04 0.67
CA ASP A 14 11.96 -1.42 0.87
C ASP A 14 10.70 -1.97 1.57
N PHE A 15 10.16 -1.22 2.53
CA PHE A 15 8.94 -1.63 3.23
C PHE A 15 7.75 -1.68 2.25
N PHE A 16 7.45 -0.58 1.56
CA PHE A 16 6.33 -0.52 0.61
C PHE A 16 6.50 -1.48 -0.57
N ALA A 17 7.73 -1.78 -1.00
CA ALA A 17 8.00 -2.80 -2.00
C ALA A 17 7.70 -4.25 -1.53
N THR A 18 7.56 -4.48 -0.21
CA THR A 18 7.40 -5.82 0.36
C THR A 18 6.10 -6.02 1.15
N ILE A 19 5.30 -4.97 1.38
CA ILE A 19 4.10 -5.08 2.22
C ILE A 19 3.07 -6.09 1.71
N GLU A 20 2.98 -6.29 0.40
CA GLU A 20 2.08 -7.29 -0.21
C GLU A 20 2.47 -8.74 0.12
N SER A 21 3.73 -8.96 0.53
CA SER A 21 4.25 -10.29 0.90
C SER A 21 4.16 -10.57 2.41
N ILE A 22 3.64 -9.63 3.21
CA ILE A 22 3.54 -9.81 4.66
C ILE A 22 2.35 -10.73 4.97
N GLU A 23 2.62 -11.82 5.68
CA GLU A 23 1.58 -12.77 6.11
C GLU A 23 0.52 -12.07 6.98
N GLY A 24 -0.75 -12.34 6.68
CA GLY A 24 -1.90 -11.77 7.39
C GLY A 24 -2.28 -10.35 6.95
N VAL A 25 -1.56 -9.76 5.99
CA VAL A 25 -1.96 -8.50 5.36
C VAL A 25 -2.86 -8.77 4.16
N ASP A 26 -3.94 -8.00 4.04
CA ASP A 26 -4.85 -8.10 2.90
C ASP A 26 -4.15 -7.60 1.62
N PRO A 27 -4.06 -8.42 0.57
CA PRO A 27 -3.29 -8.08 -0.63
C PRO A 27 -3.88 -6.90 -1.42
N ASN A 28 -5.20 -6.70 -1.39
CA ASN A 28 -5.84 -5.59 -2.10
C ASN A 28 -5.56 -4.27 -1.38
N ILE A 29 -5.66 -4.28 -0.04
CA ILE A 29 -5.36 -3.12 0.79
C ILE A 29 -3.86 -2.80 0.74
N SER A 30 -2.98 -3.78 0.87
CA SER A 30 -1.53 -3.53 0.81
C SER A 30 -1.09 -3.00 -0.53
N LYS A 31 -1.65 -3.52 -1.63
CA LYS A 31 -1.36 -3.01 -2.96
C LYS A 31 -1.78 -1.54 -3.12
N LEU A 32 -3.00 -1.20 -2.70
CA LEU A 32 -3.48 0.19 -2.71
C LEU A 32 -2.54 1.12 -1.93
N ILE A 33 -2.09 0.70 -0.75
CA ILE A 33 -1.19 1.50 0.08
C ILE A 33 0.21 1.63 -0.56
N SER A 34 0.72 0.57 -1.18
CA SER A 34 1.98 0.58 -1.94
C SER A 34 1.91 1.53 -3.14
N ASP A 35 0.82 1.45 -3.91
CA ASP A 35 0.57 2.30 -5.08
C ASP A 35 0.55 3.78 -4.66
N LEU A 36 -0.20 4.14 -3.62
CA LEU A 36 -0.26 5.51 -3.09
C LEU A 36 1.11 6.04 -2.63
N TYR A 37 1.95 5.17 -2.05
CA TYR A 37 3.31 5.54 -1.68
C TYR A 37 4.17 5.80 -2.92
N SER A 38 4.11 4.92 -3.92
CA SER A 38 4.87 5.04 -5.17
C SER A 38 4.48 6.28 -5.99
N GLU A 39 3.22 6.72 -5.89
CA GLU A 39 2.69 7.92 -6.53
C GLU A 39 3.01 9.21 -5.76
N GLU A 40 3.69 9.14 -4.61
CA GLU A 40 3.91 10.26 -3.70
C GLU A 40 2.59 10.91 -3.19
N THR A 41 1.48 10.17 -3.22
CA THR A 41 0.15 10.66 -2.80
C THR A 41 -0.39 10.02 -1.53
N LEU A 42 0.45 9.28 -0.79
CA LEU A 42 0.11 8.62 0.48
C LEU A 42 -0.24 9.62 1.59
N THR A 43 -1.48 10.07 1.57
CA THR A 43 -2.07 10.99 2.54
C THR A 43 -3.31 10.37 3.15
N GLU A 44 -3.67 10.77 4.36
CA GLU A 44 -4.86 10.26 5.05
C GLU A 44 -6.13 10.39 4.19
N ALA A 45 -6.29 11.53 3.48
CA ALA A 45 -7.44 11.77 2.61
C ALA A 45 -7.47 10.80 1.43
N ARG A 46 -6.34 10.57 0.76
CA ARG A 46 -6.24 9.62 -0.36
C ARG A 46 -6.50 8.19 0.11
N ILE A 47 -5.93 7.78 1.23
CA ILE A 47 -6.16 6.45 1.82
C ILE A 47 -7.65 6.23 2.08
N LYS A 48 -8.34 7.16 2.75
CA LYS A 48 -9.78 7.04 3.04
C LYS A 48 -10.60 6.91 1.76
N ASN A 49 -10.32 7.74 0.77
CA ASN A 49 -11.05 7.74 -0.49
C ASN A 49 -10.88 6.41 -1.25
N GLU A 50 -9.64 5.94 -1.42
CA GLU A 50 -9.37 4.70 -2.16
C GLU A 50 -9.93 3.47 -1.42
N LEU A 51 -9.86 3.43 -0.08
CA LEU A 51 -10.46 2.34 0.70
C LEU A 51 -11.99 2.31 0.59
N GLU A 52 -12.63 3.47 0.51
CA GLU A 52 -14.07 3.56 0.27
C GLU A 52 -14.44 3.03 -1.12
N GLN A 53 -13.66 3.40 -2.14
CA GLN A 53 -13.84 2.88 -3.51
C GLN A 53 -13.65 1.36 -3.56
N LEU A 54 -12.61 0.83 -2.91
CA LEU A 54 -12.34 -0.60 -2.85
C LEU A 54 -13.54 -1.36 -2.25
N ARG A 55 -14.09 -0.84 -1.14
CA ARG A 55 -15.29 -1.42 -0.50
C ARG A 55 -16.52 -1.41 -1.41
N ILE A 56 -16.71 -0.37 -2.22
CA ILE A 56 -17.81 -0.29 -3.18
C ILE A 56 -17.62 -1.31 -4.31
N GLN A 57 -16.40 -1.46 -4.83
CA GLN A 57 -16.08 -2.42 -5.87
C GLN A 57 -16.31 -3.86 -5.43
N GLU A 58 -15.91 -4.21 -4.20
CA GLU A 58 -16.14 -5.55 -3.64
C GLU A 58 -17.64 -5.85 -3.50
N LYS A 59 -18.44 -4.91 -2.98
CA LYS A 59 -19.91 -5.08 -2.91
C LYS A 59 -20.54 -5.32 -4.27
N ASN A 60 -20.15 -4.55 -5.28
CA ASN A 60 -20.71 -4.69 -6.63
C ASN A 60 -20.32 -6.03 -7.29
N LYS A 61 -19.20 -6.64 -6.87
CA LYS A 61 -18.74 -7.94 -7.35
C LYS A 61 -19.52 -9.10 -6.72
N ASP A 62 -20.00 -8.94 -5.49
CA ASP A 62 -20.84 -9.93 -4.79
C ASP A 62 -22.31 -9.90 -5.26
N GLU A 63 -22.75 -8.82 -5.90
CA GLU A 63 -24.12 -8.64 -6.41
C GLU A 63 -24.30 -9.04 -7.90
N ALA A 64 -23.22 -9.44 -8.58
CA ALA A 64 -23.18 -9.80 -10.01
C ALA A 64 -23.02 -11.31 -10.24
#